data_AF-A0A150GVI8-F1
#
_entry.id   AF-A0A150GVI8-F1
#
_cell.length_a   1.000
_cell.length_b   1.000
_cell.length_c   1.000
_cell.angle_alpha   90.00
_cell.angle_beta   90.00
_cell.angle_gamma   90.00
#
_symmetry.space_group_name_H-M   'P 1'
#
loop_
_entity.id
_entity.type
_entity.pdbx_description
1 polymer ?
#
loop_
_entity_poly.entity_id
_entity_poly.type
_entity_poly.pdbx_seq_one_letter_code
_entity_poly.pdbx_strand_id
1 'polypeptide(L)'
;MGWPCDFDAAAGGIPIGRPSDSNRWQLIASHPRDCAEFFRCFMHAFCDVYLGWRPGARSQHDPSCLFGRVDAFFFKFETNQRGELHAHGDIWQACMAPHRIRAALSDPASRVNLLSFMESIMCQWLPSPDLWGESLDVLPTCCPDGVMTPGLRSMCEDLGSALTAAVVPFKARQVPLSGPHACTAAELLRFVALVVLEVNFHHHKPTCVHYCPGVVAGDCNCRARFPRCLNWASQVDEATDCVHLKRYGKWLVPYTRSLMLAQPCNHMVYFTCEIGRWVRDLELWRQRNPGLALDDPAAPRLPLLEDLAADAADYALKYATKAETTEGSMAILASAILLAQRQALERYVERMQPPAAAATAEVAKGMAASASTYGPAPPAGAPGAPTLPQISTASQVRPRHPVCEGLC
;
A
#
# COMPACT_ATOMS: atom_id res chain seq x y z
N MET A 1 18.50 -15.60 -3.72
CA MET A 1 17.87 -16.93 -3.56
C MET A 1 16.92 -16.84 -2.38
N GLY A 2 15.78 -17.52 -2.39
CA GLY A 2 14.87 -17.51 -1.23
C GLY A 2 15.52 -18.16 0.00
N TRP A 3 15.21 -17.63 1.19
CA TRP A 3 15.49 -18.36 2.44
C TRP A 3 14.53 -19.56 2.53
N PRO A 4 15.02 -20.79 2.78
CA PRO A 4 14.14 -21.90 3.09
C PRO A 4 13.51 -21.68 4.47
N CYS A 5 12.18 -21.74 4.52
CA CYS A 5 11.41 -21.80 5.75
C CYS A 5 10.59 -23.10 5.70
N ASP A 6 10.84 -24.02 6.63
CA ASP A 6 9.96 -25.17 6.84
C ASP A 6 8.72 -24.75 7.63
N PHE A 7 7.64 -25.53 7.56
CA PHE A 7 6.38 -25.22 8.23
C PHE A 7 6.02 -26.35 9.20
N ASP A 8 5.86 -26.02 10.48
CA ASP A 8 5.50 -27.00 11.51
C ASP A 8 4.03 -27.43 11.34
N ALA A 9 3.81 -28.64 10.82
CA ALA A 9 2.48 -29.20 10.63
C ALA A 9 1.73 -29.45 11.95
N ALA A 10 2.44 -29.70 13.06
CA ALA A 10 1.86 -29.96 14.37
C ALA A 10 1.51 -28.65 15.11
N ALA A 11 2.38 -27.64 15.03
CA ALA A 11 2.13 -26.30 15.59
C ALA A 11 1.25 -25.40 14.69
N GLY A 12 0.40 -25.97 13.84
CA GLY A 12 -0.59 -25.20 13.06
C GLY A 12 0.00 -24.44 11.87
N GLY A 13 1.08 -24.92 11.26
CA GLY A 13 1.72 -24.32 10.08
C GLY A 13 2.59 -23.10 10.39
N ILE A 14 3.12 -22.99 11.62
CA ILE A 14 4.07 -21.93 11.98
C ILE A 14 5.39 -22.13 11.21
N PRO A 15 5.96 -21.09 10.56
CA PRO A 15 7.19 -21.21 9.80
C PRO A 15 8.41 -21.29 10.74
N ILE A 16 9.05 -22.45 10.77
CA ILE A 16 10.29 -22.71 11.50
C ILE A 16 11.43 -21.93 10.86
N GLY A 17 12.32 -21.36 11.68
CA GLY A 17 13.50 -20.63 11.20
C GLY A 17 13.21 -19.27 10.55
N ARG A 18 11.97 -18.75 10.64
CA ARG A 18 11.61 -17.42 10.12
C ARG A 18 12.59 -16.36 10.67
N PRO A 19 13.24 -15.54 9.83
CA PRO A 19 14.19 -14.54 10.32
C PRO A 19 13.54 -13.50 11.24
N SER A 20 14.34 -12.88 12.11
CA SER A 20 13.93 -11.74 12.94
C SER A 20 13.39 -10.57 12.08
N ASP A 21 12.70 -9.59 12.67
CA ASP A 21 12.25 -8.42 11.91
C ASP A 21 13.43 -7.71 11.24
N SER A 22 14.53 -7.50 11.96
CA SER A 22 15.76 -6.91 11.43
C SER A 22 16.31 -7.71 10.22
N ASN A 23 16.39 -9.04 10.34
CA ASN A 23 16.90 -9.88 9.25
C ASN A 23 15.93 -9.92 8.05
N ARG A 24 14.61 -9.79 8.28
CA ARG A 24 13.61 -9.63 7.21
C ARG A 24 13.76 -8.29 6.49
N TRP A 25 14.01 -7.20 7.21
CA TRP A 25 14.30 -5.89 6.59
C TRP A 25 15.62 -5.90 5.81
N GLN A 26 16.67 -6.53 6.34
CA GLN A 26 17.93 -6.74 5.62
C GLN A 26 17.75 -7.60 4.35
N LEU A 27 16.89 -8.63 4.41
CA LEU A 27 16.60 -9.49 3.25
C LEU A 27 15.90 -8.69 2.14
N ILE A 28 14.89 -7.89 2.50
CA ILE A 28 14.17 -6.97 1.60
C ILE A 28 15.15 -5.96 0.98
N ALA A 29 15.92 -5.25 1.81
CA ALA A 29 16.88 -4.25 1.35
C ALA A 29 18.02 -4.82 0.47
N SER A 30 18.37 -6.10 0.66
CA SER A 30 19.36 -6.81 -0.18
C SER A 30 18.78 -7.35 -1.51
N HIS A 31 17.46 -7.41 -1.65
CA HIS A 31 16.78 -7.95 -2.85
C HIS A 31 15.78 -6.94 -3.47
N PRO A 32 16.17 -5.68 -3.73
CA PRO A 32 15.24 -4.63 -4.19
C PRO A 32 14.58 -4.96 -5.54
N ARG A 33 15.27 -5.74 -6.39
CA ARG A 33 14.70 -6.26 -7.65
C ARG A 33 13.54 -7.22 -7.38
N ASP A 34 13.72 -8.19 -6.49
CA ASP A 34 12.71 -9.22 -6.21
C ASP A 34 11.46 -8.57 -5.58
N CYS A 35 11.67 -7.54 -4.73
CA CYS A 35 10.61 -6.70 -4.20
C CYS A 35 9.88 -5.91 -5.30
N ALA A 36 10.60 -5.34 -6.27
CA ALA A 36 9.99 -4.62 -7.40
C ALA A 36 9.24 -5.57 -8.37
N GLU A 37 9.76 -6.77 -8.63
CA GLU A 37 9.08 -7.78 -9.44
C GLU A 37 7.82 -8.32 -8.75
N PHE A 38 7.86 -8.58 -7.44
CA PHE A 38 6.69 -8.92 -6.64
C PHE A 38 5.65 -7.79 -6.66
N PHE A 39 6.06 -6.55 -6.36
CA PHE A 39 5.14 -5.42 -6.29
C PHE A 39 4.49 -5.10 -7.64
N ARG A 40 5.25 -5.20 -8.74
CA ARG A 40 4.71 -5.11 -10.10
C ARG A 40 3.70 -6.22 -10.37
N CYS A 41 3.99 -7.46 -9.97
CA CYS A 41 3.07 -8.58 -10.13
C CYS A 41 1.76 -8.38 -9.34
N PHE A 42 1.87 -7.92 -8.08
CA PHE A 42 0.74 -7.57 -7.23
C PHE A 42 -0.11 -6.44 -7.83
N MET A 43 0.50 -5.34 -8.29
CA MET A 43 -0.25 -4.24 -8.91
C MET A 43 -0.90 -4.64 -10.25
N HIS A 44 -0.24 -5.50 -11.05
CA HIS A 44 -0.86 -6.10 -12.24
C HIS A 44 -2.10 -6.92 -11.89
N ALA A 45 -2.01 -7.80 -10.88
CA ALA A 45 -3.15 -8.60 -10.41
C ALA A 45 -4.26 -7.74 -9.78
N PHE A 46 -3.91 -6.68 -9.06
CA PHE A 46 -4.87 -5.72 -8.51
C PHE A 46 -5.69 -5.06 -9.61
N CYS A 47 -5.04 -4.58 -10.68
CA CYS A 47 -5.73 -3.96 -11.81
C CYS A 47 -6.62 -4.97 -12.54
N ASP A 48 -6.14 -6.20 -12.74
CA ASP A 48 -6.90 -7.23 -13.46
C ASP A 48 -8.13 -7.69 -12.68
N VAL A 49 -7.98 -8.00 -11.38
CA VAL A 49 -9.04 -8.59 -10.53
C VAL A 49 -10.01 -7.55 -9.96
N TYR A 50 -9.52 -6.41 -9.46
CA TYR A 50 -10.39 -5.45 -8.78
C TYR A 50 -10.92 -4.36 -9.71
N LEU A 51 -10.11 -3.91 -10.67
CA LEU A 51 -10.52 -2.90 -11.66
C LEU A 51 -11.02 -3.52 -12.97
N GLY A 52 -10.80 -4.81 -13.22
CA GLY A 52 -11.18 -5.43 -14.50
C GLY A 52 -10.31 -4.96 -15.68
N TRP A 53 -9.08 -4.50 -15.44
CA TRP A 53 -8.16 -3.99 -16.45
C TRP A 53 -6.87 -4.83 -16.51
N ARG A 54 -6.73 -5.65 -17.55
CA ARG A 54 -5.50 -6.40 -17.83
C ARG A 54 -4.32 -5.45 -18.09
N PRO A 55 -3.09 -5.82 -17.69
CA PRO A 55 -1.89 -5.03 -17.99
C PRO A 55 -1.75 -4.74 -19.49
N GLY A 56 -1.75 -3.45 -19.85
CA GLY A 56 -1.66 -3.00 -21.25
C GLY A 56 -2.97 -3.00 -22.05
N ALA A 57 -4.12 -3.31 -21.42
CA ALA A 57 -5.43 -3.17 -22.06
C ALA A 57 -5.77 -1.71 -22.37
N ARG A 58 -6.52 -1.47 -23.46
CA ARG A 58 -7.03 -0.14 -23.86
C ARG A 58 -8.45 0.15 -23.36
N SER A 59 -9.11 -0.84 -22.76
CA SER A 59 -10.46 -0.77 -22.22
C SER A 59 -10.60 -1.75 -21.07
N GLN A 60 -11.52 -1.46 -20.14
CA GLN A 60 -11.97 -2.43 -19.14
C GLN A 60 -12.46 -3.71 -19.83
N HIS A 61 -12.06 -4.88 -19.32
CA HIS A 61 -12.47 -6.18 -19.84
C HIS A 61 -13.52 -6.87 -18.97
N ASP A 62 -13.60 -6.49 -17.69
CA ASP A 62 -14.64 -6.92 -16.76
C ASP A 62 -15.23 -5.70 -16.01
N PRO A 63 -16.43 -5.21 -16.41
CA PRO A 63 -17.13 -4.15 -15.69
C PRO A 63 -17.94 -4.67 -14.48
N SER A 64 -17.92 -5.98 -14.21
CA SER A 64 -18.53 -6.62 -13.03
C SER A 64 -17.53 -6.93 -11.90
N CYS A 65 -16.27 -6.50 -12.08
CA CYS A 65 -15.22 -6.51 -11.07
C CYS A 65 -15.63 -5.72 -9.79
N LEU A 66 -14.80 -5.81 -8.73
CA LEU A 66 -15.15 -5.22 -7.42
C LEU A 66 -15.45 -3.72 -7.47
N PHE A 67 -14.73 -2.94 -8.28
CA PHE A 67 -15.00 -1.49 -8.45
C PHE A 67 -16.06 -1.18 -9.54
N GLY A 68 -16.75 -2.19 -10.10
CA GLY A 68 -17.74 -2.01 -11.15
C GLY A 68 -17.15 -1.37 -12.40
N ARG A 69 -17.87 -0.45 -13.05
CA ARG A 69 -17.35 0.28 -14.22
C ARG A 69 -16.32 1.34 -13.82
N VAL A 70 -15.06 1.12 -14.20
CA VAL A 70 -13.93 2.05 -14.03
C VAL A 70 -13.63 2.71 -15.37
N ASP A 71 -13.87 4.02 -15.47
CA ASP A 71 -13.62 4.80 -16.70
C ASP A 71 -12.13 5.17 -16.84
N ALA A 72 -11.46 5.45 -15.73
CA ALA A 72 -10.02 5.70 -15.67
C ALA A 72 -9.46 5.36 -14.28
N PHE A 73 -8.14 5.18 -14.19
CA PHE A 73 -7.39 5.13 -12.93
C PHE A 73 -5.94 5.52 -13.19
N PHE A 74 -5.21 5.88 -12.14
CA PHE A 74 -3.74 5.94 -12.20
C PHE A 74 -3.15 5.40 -10.90
N PHE A 75 -1.90 4.92 -10.96
CA PHE A 75 -1.11 4.64 -9.77
C PHE A 75 0.28 5.22 -9.92
N LYS A 76 0.68 6.05 -8.96
CA LYS A 76 2.07 6.41 -8.70
C LYS A 76 2.67 5.41 -7.73
N PHE A 77 3.84 4.90 -8.07
CA PHE A 77 4.64 4.08 -7.17
C PHE A 77 5.68 4.95 -6.48
N GLU A 78 5.77 4.85 -5.15
CA GLU A 78 6.76 5.57 -4.35
C GLU A 78 7.47 4.59 -3.41
N THR A 79 8.78 4.77 -3.23
CA THR A 79 9.51 4.15 -2.11
C THR A 79 9.34 5.02 -0.87
N ASN A 80 8.93 4.43 0.26
CA ASN A 80 9.06 5.14 1.53
C ASN A 80 10.53 5.24 1.95
N GLN A 81 10.83 6.01 3.01
CA GLN A 81 12.21 6.24 3.49
C GLN A 81 12.92 4.98 4.04
N ARG A 82 12.29 3.80 3.98
CA ARG A 82 12.84 2.49 4.38
C ARG A 82 13.07 1.55 3.19
N GLY A 83 12.75 1.99 1.97
CA GLY A 83 12.84 1.19 0.74
C GLY A 83 11.62 0.32 0.43
N GLU A 84 10.55 0.41 1.23
CA GLU A 84 9.29 -0.30 0.96
C GLU A 84 8.54 0.40 -0.19
N LEU A 85 8.05 -0.37 -1.16
CA LEU A 85 7.22 0.13 -2.26
C LEU A 85 5.75 0.19 -1.85
N HIS A 86 5.10 1.32 -2.14
CA HIS A 86 3.66 1.48 -2.03
C HIS A 86 3.10 2.25 -3.24
N ALA A 87 1.77 2.22 -3.41
CA ALA A 87 1.07 2.94 -4.46
C ALA A 87 0.17 4.03 -3.86
N HIS A 88 0.19 5.20 -4.49
CA HIS A 88 -0.81 6.25 -4.35
C HIS A 88 -1.54 6.42 -5.67
N GLY A 89 -2.85 6.67 -5.67
CA GLY A 89 -3.60 6.87 -6.90
C GLY A 89 -5.10 6.80 -6.71
N ASP A 90 -5.81 7.23 -7.75
CA ASP A 90 -7.26 7.43 -7.76
C ASP A 90 -7.92 6.59 -8.86
N ILE A 91 -9.18 6.21 -8.61
CA ILE A 91 -9.99 5.32 -9.46
C ILE A 91 -11.29 6.07 -9.81
N TRP A 92 -11.43 6.51 -11.06
CA TRP A 92 -12.63 7.20 -11.53
C TRP A 92 -13.69 6.17 -11.98
N GLN A 93 -14.67 5.96 -11.10
CA GLN A 93 -15.82 5.11 -11.38
C GLN A 93 -16.94 5.94 -12.03
N ALA A 94 -17.56 5.41 -13.08
CA ALA A 94 -18.60 6.11 -13.86
C ALA A 94 -19.83 6.52 -13.01
N CYS A 95 -20.09 5.84 -11.90
CA CYS A 95 -21.18 6.12 -10.97
C CYS A 95 -20.86 7.19 -9.91
N MET A 96 -19.58 7.50 -9.67
CA MET A 96 -19.13 8.35 -8.56
C MET A 96 -18.93 9.83 -8.94
N ALA A 97 -19.40 10.27 -10.11
CA ALA A 97 -19.46 11.69 -10.43
C ALA A 97 -20.47 12.42 -9.51
N PRO A 98 -20.20 13.64 -9.01
CA PRO A 98 -21.06 14.32 -8.04
C PRO A 98 -22.55 14.34 -8.37
N HIS A 99 -22.91 14.69 -9.62
CA HIS A 99 -24.30 14.71 -10.09
C HIS A 99 -24.99 13.33 -10.07
N ARG A 100 -24.23 12.23 -10.16
CA ARG A 100 -24.74 10.85 -10.13
C ARG A 100 -24.88 10.33 -8.70
N ILE A 101 -23.94 10.67 -7.83
CA ILE A 101 -24.08 10.46 -6.37
C ILE A 101 -25.34 11.18 -5.90
N ARG A 102 -25.48 12.48 -6.16
CA ARG A 102 -26.66 13.30 -5.82
C ARG A 102 -27.98 12.69 -6.32
N ALA A 103 -28.03 12.24 -7.58
CA ALA A 103 -29.20 11.55 -8.13
C ALA A 103 -29.48 10.19 -7.46
N ALA A 104 -28.46 9.38 -7.20
CA ALA A 104 -28.59 8.09 -6.52
C ALA A 104 -28.98 8.25 -5.03
N LEU A 105 -28.52 9.29 -4.35
CA LEU A 105 -28.93 9.62 -2.98
C LEU A 105 -30.35 10.21 -2.92
N SER A 106 -30.87 10.77 -4.02
CA SER A 106 -32.25 11.29 -4.08
C SER A 106 -33.32 10.19 -4.16
N ASP A 107 -33.00 9.03 -4.74
CA ASP A 107 -33.89 7.86 -4.77
C ASP A 107 -33.61 6.92 -3.58
N PRO A 108 -34.59 6.57 -2.72
CA PRO A 108 -34.38 5.68 -1.58
C PRO A 108 -33.79 4.31 -1.93
N ALA A 109 -34.14 3.71 -3.08
CA ALA A 109 -33.61 2.40 -3.47
C ALA A 109 -32.14 2.50 -3.91
N SER A 110 -31.83 3.49 -4.76
CA SER A 110 -30.46 3.79 -5.19
C SER A 110 -29.57 4.23 -4.03
N ARG A 111 -30.10 4.96 -3.03
CA ARG A 111 -29.39 5.37 -1.82
C ARG A 111 -28.91 4.15 -1.03
N VAL A 112 -29.78 3.17 -0.80
CA VAL A 112 -29.42 1.91 -0.13
C VAL A 112 -28.37 1.13 -0.93
N ASN A 113 -28.53 1.03 -2.26
CA ASN A 113 -27.59 0.31 -3.12
C ASN A 113 -26.19 0.97 -3.14
N LEU A 114 -26.14 2.30 -3.22
CA LEU A 114 -24.88 3.06 -3.21
C LEU A 114 -24.15 2.93 -1.87
N LEU A 115 -24.86 3.11 -0.74
CA LEU A 115 -24.26 2.96 0.59
C LEU A 115 -23.78 1.52 0.85
N SER A 116 -24.55 0.51 0.41
CA SER A 116 -24.16 -0.91 0.47
C SER A 116 -22.91 -1.21 -0.37
N PHE A 117 -22.83 -0.66 -1.59
CA PHE A 117 -21.64 -0.74 -2.42
C PHE A 117 -20.42 -0.10 -1.72
N MET A 118 -20.57 1.12 -1.20
CA MET A 118 -19.49 1.83 -0.53
C MET A 118 -18.98 1.07 0.71
N GLU A 119 -19.89 0.54 1.53
CA GLU A 119 -19.56 -0.32 2.67
C GLU A 119 -18.84 -1.63 2.27
N SER A 120 -19.07 -2.15 1.06
CA SER A 120 -18.39 -3.37 0.58
C SER A 120 -16.91 -3.13 0.29
N ILE A 121 -16.56 -1.92 -0.17
CA ILE A 121 -15.19 -1.48 -0.50
C ILE A 121 -14.46 -0.93 0.72
N MET A 122 -15.14 -0.08 1.51
CA MET A 122 -14.58 0.74 2.58
C MET A 122 -15.14 0.29 3.94
N CYS A 123 -14.70 -0.86 4.43
CA CYS A 123 -15.08 -1.35 5.75
C CYS A 123 -14.36 -0.56 6.86
N GLN A 124 -15.07 -0.24 7.95
CA GLN A 124 -14.57 0.56 9.09
C GLN A 124 -14.89 -0.09 10.45
N TRP A 125 -14.96 -1.42 10.47
CA TRP A 125 -15.30 -2.27 11.61
C TRP A 125 -14.63 -3.64 11.49
N LEU A 126 -14.56 -4.39 12.60
CA LEU A 126 -14.04 -5.76 12.60
C LEU A 126 -15.09 -6.72 12.00
N PRO A 127 -14.76 -7.59 11.04
CA PRO A 127 -15.79 -8.31 10.29
C PRO A 127 -16.25 -9.64 10.91
N SER A 128 -15.65 -10.09 12.02
CA SER A 128 -15.96 -11.37 12.70
C SER A 128 -16.78 -11.13 13.98
N PRO A 129 -18.02 -11.64 14.11
CA PRO A 129 -18.90 -11.41 15.27
C PRO A 129 -18.29 -11.77 16.63
N ASP A 130 -17.48 -12.82 16.71
CA ASP A 130 -16.81 -13.27 17.93
C ASP A 130 -15.98 -12.17 18.61
N LEU A 131 -15.48 -11.19 17.82
CA LEU A 131 -14.64 -10.07 18.29
C LEU A 131 -15.45 -8.80 18.64
N TRP A 132 -16.79 -8.90 18.69
CA TRP A 132 -17.70 -7.84 19.15
C TRP A 132 -18.27 -8.17 20.54
N GLY A 133 -18.28 -9.44 20.95
CA GLY A 133 -18.80 -9.90 22.23
C GLY A 133 -17.89 -9.50 23.39
N GLU A 134 -18.46 -8.79 24.37
CA GLU A 134 -17.88 -8.34 25.67
C GLU A 134 -16.65 -7.41 25.58
N SER A 135 -15.72 -7.64 24.66
CA SER A 135 -14.50 -6.83 24.50
C SER A 135 -14.75 -5.45 23.88
N LEU A 136 -15.94 -5.11 23.35
CA LEU A 136 -16.18 -3.76 22.81
C LEU A 136 -16.23 -2.65 23.87
N ASP A 137 -16.48 -3.00 25.14
CA ASP A 137 -16.36 -2.10 26.29
C ASP A 137 -14.90 -1.99 26.81
N VAL A 138 -14.02 -2.89 26.37
CA VAL A 138 -12.59 -2.95 26.74
C VAL A 138 -11.69 -2.42 25.62
N LEU A 139 -12.15 -2.50 24.37
CA LEU A 139 -11.49 -1.95 23.19
C LEU A 139 -11.50 -0.41 23.24
N PRO A 140 -10.51 0.29 22.61
CA PRO A 140 -10.38 1.75 22.65
C PRO A 140 -11.44 2.51 21.81
N THR A 141 -12.58 1.86 21.55
CA THR A 141 -13.69 2.29 20.70
C THR A 141 -14.77 3.04 21.47
N CYS A 142 -14.99 2.72 22.74
CA CYS A 142 -16.19 3.12 23.49
C CYS A 142 -16.04 4.36 24.39
N CYS A 143 -14.82 4.81 24.75
CA CYS A 143 -14.64 5.98 25.63
C CYS A 143 -15.49 7.19 25.17
N PRO A 144 -16.46 7.65 25.98
CA PRO A 144 -17.37 8.74 25.58
C PRO A 144 -16.60 10.04 25.30
N ASP A 145 -15.69 10.38 26.21
CA ASP A 145 -14.99 11.67 26.26
C ASP A 145 -13.81 11.79 25.29
N GLY A 146 -13.54 10.75 24.50
CA GLY A 146 -12.51 10.77 23.45
C GLY A 146 -11.05 10.76 23.92
N VAL A 147 -10.77 10.71 25.23
CA VAL A 147 -9.41 10.76 25.80
C VAL A 147 -8.76 9.37 25.92
N MET A 148 -7.61 9.15 25.28
CA MET A 148 -6.73 8.01 25.56
C MET A 148 -6.12 8.08 26.96
N THR A 149 -6.78 7.47 27.94
CA THR A 149 -6.24 7.29 29.29
C THR A 149 -5.00 6.37 29.28
N PRO A 150 -4.09 6.46 30.28
CA PRO A 150 -2.94 5.56 30.36
C PRO A 150 -3.31 4.08 30.46
N GLY A 151 -4.42 3.75 31.14
CA GLY A 151 -4.93 2.37 31.21
C GLY A 151 -5.44 1.87 29.86
N LEU A 152 -6.22 2.69 29.15
CA LEU A 152 -6.70 2.35 27.80
C LEU A 152 -5.52 2.21 26.81
N ARG A 153 -4.43 2.98 27.01
CA ARG A 153 -3.18 2.87 26.24
C ARG A 153 -2.45 1.56 26.52
N SER A 154 -2.30 1.16 27.79
CA SER A 154 -1.77 -0.17 28.13
C SER A 154 -2.59 -1.22 27.41
N MET A 155 -3.93 -1.19 27.51
CA MET A 155 -4.78 -2.14 26.79
C MET A 155 -4.62 -2.11 25.26
N CYS A 156 -4.31 -0.98 24.62
CA CYS A 156 -3.92 -0.96 23.19
C CYS A 156 -2.63 -1.75 22.92
N GLU A 157 -1.64 -1.64 23.80
CA GLU A 157 -0.28 -2.17 23.65
C GLU A 157 -0.22 -3.66 24.09
N ASP A 158 -0.97 -4.01 25.14
CA ASP A 158 -1.23 -5.36 25.63
C ASP A 158 -2.09 -6.16 24.63
N LEU A 159 -3.18 -5.58 24.11
CA LEU A 159 -3.96 -6.20 23.03
C LEU A 159 -3.10 -6.31 21.77
N GLY A 160 -2.33 -5.29 21.40
CA GLY A 160 -1.39 -5.35 20.27
C GLY A 160 -0.36 -6.48 20.42
N SER A 161 0.09 -6.75 21.65
CA SER A 161 1.02 -7.83 21.96
C SER A 161 0.34 -9.21 21.93
N ALA A 162 -0.86 -9.35 22.50
CA ALA A 162 -1.66 -10.57 22.46
C ALA A 162 -2.12 -10.91 21.03
N LEU A 163 -2.48 -9.89 20.24
CA LEU A 163 -2.74 -10.01 18.81
C LEU A 163 -1.47 -10.40 18.06
N THR A 164 -0.31 -9.81 18.37
CA THR A 164 0.96 -10.23 17.73
C THR A 164 1.21 -11.73 17.96
N ALA A 165 1.01 -12.22 19.19
CA ALA A 165 1.09 -13.65 19.50
C ALA A 165 0.04 -14.49 18.74
N ALA A 166 -1.18 -13.98 18.55
CA ALA A 166 -2.26 -14.65 17.80
C ALA A 166 -2.16 -14.53 16.26
N VAL A 167 -1.44 -13.54 15.72
CA VAL A 167 -1.35 -13.21 14.28
C VAL A 167 -0.06 -13.74 13.64
N VAL A 168 1.02 -13.91 14.41
CA VAL A 168 2.26 -14.56 13.95
C VAL A 168 2.02 -15.90 13.21
N PRO A 169 1.09 -16.79 13.64
CA PRO A 169 0.73 -18.00 12.89
C PRO A 169 0.03 -17.74 11.53
N PHE A 170 -0.78 -16.69 11.42
CA PHE A 170 -1.63 -16.44 10.25
C PHE A 170 -0.88 -15.81 9.07
N LYS A 171 0.17 -15.00 9.34
CA LYS A 171 1.04 -14.40 8.31
C LYS A 171 1.83 -15.41 7.44
N ALA A 172 1.68 -16.70 7.69
CA ALA A 172 2.38 -17.80 7.01
C ALA A 172 1.46 -18.69 6.15
N ARG A 173 0.13 -18.60 6.32
CA ARG A 173 -0.83 -19.42 5.60
C ARG A 173 -1.52 -18.61 4.50
N GLN A 174 -1.46 -19.11 3.25
CA GLN A 174 -2.53 -18.83 2.30
C GLN A 174 -3.80 -19.45 2.89
N VAL A 175 -4.84 -18.65 3.10
CA VAL A 175 -6.11 -19.17 3.65
C VAL A 175 -6.82 -19.94 2.54
N PRO A 176 -7.09 -21.25 2.70
CA PRO A 176 -7.69 -22.06 1.63
C PRO A 176 -9.13 -21.59 1.37
N LEU A 177 -9.37 -21.05 0.17
CA LEU A 177 -10.70 -20.58 -0.26
C LEU A 177 -11.55 -21.67 -0.93
N SER A 178 -10.95 -22.83 -1.23
CA SER A 178 -11.60 -23.93 -1.97
C SER A 178 -10.96 -25.28 -1.66
N GLY A 179 -11.65 -26.37 -2.00
CA GLY A 179 -11.20 -27.74 -1.74
C GLY A 179 -11.63 -28.32 -0.38
N PRO A 180 -11.19 -29.54 -0.02
CA PRO A 180 -11.65 -30.27 1.17
C PRO A 180 -11.19 -29.67 2.52
N HIS A 181 -10.36 -28.63 2.48
CA HIS A 181 -9.89 -27.89 3.65
C HIS A 181 -10.20 -26.39 3.55
N ALA A 182 -11.19 -26.00 2.73
CA ALA A 182 -11.61 -24.61 2.60
C ALA A 182 -12.10 -24.04 3.95
N CYS A 183 -11.62 -22.86 4.32
CA CYS A 183 -12.07 -22.17 5.51
C CYS A 183 -13.53 -21.69 5.37
N THR A 184 -14.28 -21.80 6.46
CA THR A 184 -15.64 -21.27 6.56
C THR A 184 -15.64 -19.74 6.49
N ALA A 185 -16.81 -19.16 6.18
CA ALA A 185 -16.98 -17.71 6.22
C ALA A 185 -16.61 -17.11 7.59
N ALA A 186 -16.90 -17.79 8.70
CA ALA A 186 -16.54 -17.32 10.04
C ALA A 186 -15.02 -17.24 10.25
N GLU A 187 -14.28 -18.28 9.83
CA GLU A 187 -12.81 -18.30 9.90
C GLU A 187 -12.17 -17.24 8.98
N LEU A 188 -12.71 -17.05 7.77
CA LEU A 188 -12.26 -16.00 6.84
C LEU A 188 -12.46 -14.60 7.42
N LEU A 189 -13.64 -14.33 8.01
CA LEU A 189 -13.92 -13.06 8.68
C LEU A 189 -13.02 -12.87 9.91
N ARG A 190 -12.73 -13.93 10.67
CA ARG A 190 -11.84 -13.90 11.85
C ARG A 190 -10.39 -13.63 11.45
N PHE A 191 -9.91 -14.25 10.38
CA PHE A 191 -8.61 -13.95 9.77
C PHE A 191 -8.52 -12.48 9.37
N VAL A 192 -9.49 -11.94 8.64
CA VAL A 192 -9.49 -10.53 8.22
C VAL A 192 -9.51 -9.59 9.42
N ALA A 193 -10.28 -9.90 10.47
CA ALA A 193 -10.29 -9.10 11.70
C ALA A 193 -8.91 -9.04 12.37
N LEU A 194 -8.25 -10.19 12.51
CA LEU A 194 -6.90 -10.32 13.07
C LEU A 194 -5.85 -9.57 12.24
N VAL A 195 -5.89 -9.69 10.91
CA VAL A 195 -5.02 -8.93 9.99
C VAL A 195 -5.27 -7.43 10.11
N VAL A 196 -6.54 -6.98 10.09
CA VAL A 196 -6.91 -5.57 10.20
C VAL A 196 -6.41 -4.94 11.50
N LEU A 197 -6.47 -5.66 12.62
CA LEU A 197 -5.95 -5.21 13.90
C LEU A 197 -4.42 -5.10 13.93
N GLU A 198 -3.70 -5.93 13.17
CA GLU A 198 -2.23 -5.89 13.12
C GLU A 198 -1.68 -4.81 12.16
N VAL A 199 -2.24 -4.71 10.94
CA VAL A 199 -1.69 -3.85 9.88
C VAL A 199 -2.52 -2.59 9.57
N ASN A 200 -3.75 -2.48 10.06
CA ASN A 200 -4.65 -1.33 9.78
C ASN A 200 -5.31 -0.74 11.04
N PHE A 201 -4.69 -0.95 12.22
CA PHE A 201 -4.99 -0.20 13.43
C PHE A 201 -4.06 1.02 13.53
N HIS A 202 -4.63 2.20 13.78
CA HIS A 202 -3.83 3.42 13.96
C HIS A 202 -3.22 3.48 15.36
N HIS A 203 -1.89 3.46 15.43
CA HIS A 203 -1.12 3.85 16.61
C HIS A 203 -0.40 5.17 16.33
N HIS A 204 -0.44 6.11 17.28
CA HIS A 204 0.28 7.38 17.16
C HIS A 204 1.79 7.15 17.02
N LYS A 205 2.38 7.75 15.99
CA LYS A 205 3.81 7.70 15.64
C LYS A 205 4.28 9.13 15.28
N PRO A 206 5.58 9.44 15.26
CA PRO A 206 6.07 10.80 14.95
C PRO A 206 5.56 11.36 13.60
N THR A 207 5.21 10.51 12.64
CA THR A 207 4.55 10.90 11.37
C THR A 207 3.20 11.60 11.57
N CYS A 208 2.51 11.33 12.68
CA CYS A 208 1.24 11.98 13.05
C CYS A 208 1.41 13.45 13.43
N VAL A 209 2.64 13.93 13.60
CA VAL A 209 3.00 15.33 13.92
C VAL A 209 4.20 15.79 13.07
N HIS A 210 4.32 15.26 11.85
CA HIS A 210 5.52 15.38 10.99
C HIS A 210 6.01 16.83 10.76
N TYR A 211 5.10 17.81 10.68
CA TYR A 211 5.44 19.23 10.50
C TYR A 211 5.60 20.01 11.81
N CYS A 212 5.55 19.33 12.97
CA CYS A 212 5.60 19.93 14.30
C CYS A 212 6.75 19.31 15.13
N PRO A 213 8.02 19.66 14.84
CA PRO A 213 9.17 19.12 15.57
C PRO A 213 9.07 19.33 17.09
N GLY A 214 9.38 18.29 17.87
CA GLY A 214 9.31 18.33 19.34
C GLY A 214 7.90 18.16 19.93
N VAL A 215 6.83 18.20 19.12
CA VAL A 215 5.47 17.89 19.59
C VAL A 215 5.28 16.38 19.69
N VAL A 216 4.61 15.92 20.76
CA VAL A 216 4.21 14.51 20.93
C VAL A 216 2.87 14.27 20.23
N ALA A 217 2.77 13.17 19.49
CA ALA A 217 1.53 12.77 18.80
C ALA A 217 0.46 12.27 19.78
N GLY A 218 -0.75 12.77 19.63
CA GLY A 218 -1.92 12.41 20.44
C GLY A 218 -3.24 12.73 19.74
N ASP A 219 -4.32 12.33 20.41
CA ASP A 219 -5.68 12.25 19.86
C ASP A 219 -6.19 13.58 19.29
N CYS A 220 -5.77 14.68 19.91
CA CYS A 220 -6.20 16.04 19.59
C CYS A 220 -5.33 16.76 18.55
N ASN A 221 -4.18 16.18 18.16
CA ASN A 221 -3.22 16.78 17.21
C ASN A 221 -2.79 15.85 16.06
N CYS A 222 -3.24 14.59 16.05
CA CYS A 222 -2.88 13.60 15.04
C CYS A 222 -3.27 14.05 13.61
N ARG A 223 -2.25 14.22 12.76
CA ARG A 223 -2.33 14.56 11.31
C ARG A 223 -3.15 13.56 10.50
N ALA A 224 -2.99 12.26 10.77
CA ALA A 224 -3.81 11.22 10.13
C ALA A 224 -5.31 11.31 10.55
N ARG A 225 -5.62 12.24 11.46
CA ARG A 225 -6.93 12.55 12.01
C ARG A 225 -7.55 11.35 12.74
N PHE A 226 -6.85 10.81 13.74
CA PHE A 226 -7.36 9.78 14.65
C PHE A 226 -7.36 10.27 16.12
N PRO A 227 -8.31 9.84 16.98
CA PRO A 227 -9.40 8.92 16.71
C PRO A 227 -10.47 9.54 15.79
N ARG A 228 -11.20 8.69 15.07
CA ARG A 228 -12.39 9.05 14.30
C ARG A 228 -13.64 9.01 15.18
N CYS A 229 -14.67 9.74 14.81
CA CYS A 229 -16.01 9.58 15.38
C CYS A 229 -16.54 8.16 15.14
N LEU A 230 -17.41 7.67 16.03
CA LEU A 230 -18.25 6.50 15.73
C LEU A 230 -19.42 6.94 14.86
N ASN A 231 -19.91 6.02 14.04
CA ASN A 231 -21.12 6.22 13.25
C ASN A 231 -21.88 4.91 13.12
N TRP A 232 -23.10 4.84 13.66
CA TRP A 232 -23.77 3.55 13.84
C TRP A 232 -24.43 2.99 12.58
N ALA A 233 -24.73 3.84 11.60
CA ALA A 233 -25.24 3.49 10.28
C ALA A 233 -24.65 4.45 9.22
N SER A 234 -24.57 4.03 7.97
CA SER A 234 -24.14 4.94 6.89
C SER A 234 -25.21 6.00 6.64
N GLN A 235 -24.81 7.27 6.61
CA GLN A 235 -25.69 8.45 6.56
C GLN A 235 -25.27 9.39 5.44
N VAL A 236 -26.23 10.19 4.95
CA VAL A 236 -26.01 11.30 4.02
C VAL A 236 -26.08 12.60 4.81
N ASP A 237 -25.15 13.52 4.56
CA ASP A 237 -25.29 14.91 4.98
C ASP A 237 -26.04 15.68 3.87
N GLU A 238 -27.32 15.93 4.09
CA GLU A 238 -28.23 16.54 3.11
C GLU A 238 -27.89 18.04 2.81
N ALA A 239 -26.87 18.62 3.46
CA ALA A 239 -26.38 19.97 3.18
C ALA A 239 -25.14 20.00 2.28
N THR A 240 -24.43 18.88 2.13
CA THR A 240 -23.19 18.76 1.34
C THR A 240 -23.22 17.67 0.26
N ASP A 241 -24.26 16.82 0.26
CA ASP A 241 -24.37 15.56 -0.52
C ASP A 241 -23.29 14.51 -0.18
N CYS A 242 -22.53 14.73 0.89
CA CYS A 242 -21.46 13.85 1.31
C CYS A 242 -22.00 12.68 2.15
N VAL A 243 -21.19 11.61 2.25
CA VAL A 243 -21.56 10.39 2.96
C VAL A 243 -20.70 10.26 4.21
N HIS A 244 -21.33 10.10 5.38
CA HIS A 244 -20.63 9.61 6.56
C HIS A 244 -20.87 8.10 6.64
N LEU A 245 -19.86 7.29 6.32
CA LEU A 245 -20.02 5.84 6.31
C LEU A 245 -20.04 5.27 7.74
N LYS A 246 -20.74 4.15 7.91
CA LYS A 246 -20.77 3.35 9.14
C LYS A 246 -19.35 3.06 9.64
N ARG A 247 -19.12 3.27 10.93
CA ARG A 247 -17.82 3.15 11.60
C ARG A 247 -17.99 2.75 13.06
N TYR A 248 -17.49 1.55 13.39
CA TYR A 248 -17.45 1.05 14.77
C TYR A 248 -16.04 1.09 15.38
N GLY A 249 -14.99 1.16 14.54
CA GLY A 249 -13.62 1.35 15.02
C GLY A 249 -13.20 2.82 15.04
N LYS A 250 -13.07 3.45 16.22
CA LYS A 250 -12.46 4.79 16.35
C LYS A 250 -11.03 4.87 15.78
N TRP A 251 -10.28 3.76 15.85
CA TRP A 251 -8.86 3.65 15.47
C TRP A 251 -8.59 2.85 14.20
N LEU A 252 -9.62 2.27 13.57
CA LEU A 252 -9.44 1.47 12.36
C LEU A 252 -9.22 2.36 11.13
N VAL A 253 -8.16 2.08 10.39
CA VAL A 253 -7.95 2.59 9.03
C VAL A 253 -9.00 1.96 8.11
N PRO A 254 -9.68 2.73 7.23
CA PRO A 254 -10.65 2.16 6.29
C PRO A 254 -10.00 1.15 5.34
N TYR A 255 -10.64 0.00 5.15
CA TYR A 255 -10.00 -1.13 4.48
C TYR A 255 -10.97 -1.99 3.66
N THR A 256 -10.44 -2.66 2.63
CA THR A 256 -11.20 -3.60 1.79
C THR A 256 -10.99 -5.06 2.22
N ARG A 257 -12.07 -5.76 2.60
CA ARG A 257 -12.02 -7.15 3.13
C ARG A 257 -11.39 -8.17 2.18
N SER A 258 -11.73 -8.11 0.89
CA SER A 258 -11.19 -9.01 -0.13
C SER A 258 -9.71 -8.78 -0.39
N LEU A 259 -9.21 -7.54 -0.22
CA LEU A 259 -7.78 -7.24 -0.36
C LEU A 259 -6.97 -7.76 0.83
N MET A 260 -7.52 -7.76 2.04
CA MET A 260 -6.88 -8.42 3.21
C MET A 260 -6.72 -9.93 3.03
N LEU A 261 -7.67 -10.58 2.34
CA LEU A 261 -7.59 -12.00 2.01
C LEU A 261 -6.56 -12.28 0.91
N ALA A 262 -6.44 -11.40 -0.08
CA ALA A 262 -5.49 -11.55 -1.18
C ALA A 262 -4.04 -11.21 -0.78
N GLN A 263 -3.85 -10.17 0.04
CA GLN A 263 -2.54 -9.72 0.53
C GLN A 263 -2.69 -9.05 1.91
N PRO A 264 -2.26 -9.71 3.01
CA PRO A 264 -2.28 -9.15 4.37
C PRO A 264 -1.28 -7.97 4.59
N CYS A 265 -1.61 -6.78 4.07
CA CYS A 265 -0.81 -5.56 4.21
C CYS A 265 -1.63 -4.35 4.70
N ASN A 266 -0.94 -3.28 5.07
CA ASN A 266 -1.57 -1.99 5.30
C ASN A 266 -2.03 -1.40 3.95
N HIS A 267 -3.29 -0.99 3.86
CA HIS A 267 -3.83 -0.28 2.68
C HIS A 267 -4.99 0.61 3.09
N MET A 268 -5.24 1.65 2.30
CA MET A 268 -6.37 2.54 2.53
C MET A 268 -7.07 2.80 1.19
N VAL A 269 -8.27 2.27 1.05
CA VAL A 269 -9.19 2.59 -0.04
C VAL A 269 -10.35 3.35 0.59
N TYR A 270 -10.64 4.53 0.07
CA TYR A 270 -11.72 5.37 0.57
C TYR A 270 -12.44 6.07 -0.59
N PHE A 271 -13.70 6.42 -0.39
CA PHE A 271 -14.43 7.26 -1.33
C PHE A 271 -14.11 8.72 -1.05
N THR A 272 -13.91 9.49 -2.12
CA THR A 272 -13.70 10.95 -2.07
C THR A 272 -14.77 11.67 -1.26
N CYS A 273 -16.03 11.20 -1.34
CA CYS A 273 -17.17 11.76 -0.62
C CYS A 273 -17.35 11.28 0.84
N GLU A 274 -16.40 10.53 1.42
CA GLU A 274 -16.49 10.06 2.81
C GLU A 274 -16.04 11.12 3.82
N ILE A 275 -16.99 11.74 4.52
CA ILE A 275 -16.73 12.91 5.37
C ILE A 275 -16.33 12.61 6.82
N GLY A 276 -16.19 11.35 7.23
CA GLY A 276 -15.71 10.94 8.55
C GLY A 276 -14.34 11.52 8.95
N ARG A 277 -13.59 12.10 7.99
CA ARG A 277 -12.41 12.93 8.29
C ARG A 277 -12.71 14.32 8.83
N TRP A 278 -13.71 15.01 8.29
CA TRP A 278 -14.07 16.38 8.65
C TRP A 278 -15.02 16.42 9.85
N VAL A 279 -15.92 15.44 9.97
CA VAL A 279 -16.81 15.26 11.14
C VAL A 279 -16.00 15.22 12.45
N ARG A 280 -14.84 14.54 12.46
CA ARG A 280 -13.91 14.52 13.60
C ARG A 280 -13.41 15.92 13.98
N ASP A 281 -13.04 16.73 12.99
CA ASP A 281 -12.36 17.99 13.28
C ASP A 281 -13.35 19.06 13.74
N LEU A 282 -14.60 19.02 13.24
CA LEU A 282 -15.74 19.73 13.81
C LEU A 282 -16.01 19.27 15.26
N GLU A 283 -15.97 17.97 15.54
CA GLU A 283 -16.19 17.43 16.88
C GLU A 283 -15.08 17.84 17.88
N LEU A 284 -13.81 17.78 17.47
CA LEU A 284 -12.68 18.31 18.24
C LEU A 284 -12.75 19.84 18.43
N TRP A 285 -13.38 20.58 17.51
CA TRP A 285 -13.64 22.01 17.67
C TRP A 285 -14.75 22.26 18.70
N ARG A 286 -15.86 21.51 18.66
CA ARG A 286 -16.96 21.61 19.65
C ARG A 286 -16.46 21.36 21.07
N GLN A 287 -15.67 20.31 21.26
CA GLN A 287 -15.08 19.94 22.56
C GLN A 287 -14.14 21.03 23.12
N ARG A 288 -13.52 21.84 22.25
CA ARG A 288 -12.70 23.00 22.64
C ARG A 288 -13.51 24.28 22.86
N ASN A 289 -14.72 24.36 22.31
CA ASN A 289 -15.56 25.57 22.29
C ASN A 289 -17.00 25.27 22.77
N PRO A 290 -17.22 24.70 23.97
CA PRO A 290 -18.52 24.19 24.42
C PRO A 290 -19.61 25.26 24.64
N GLY A 291 -19.29 26.54 24.46
CA GLY A 291 -20.23 27.66 24.52
C GLY A 291 -20.43 28.41 23.20
N LEU A 292 -19.82 27.96 22.09
CA LEU A 292 -20.04 28.54 20.76
C LEU A 292 -21.11 27.76 19.99
N ALA A 293 -21.80 28.46 19.08
CA ALA A 293 -22.86 27.86 18.27
C ALA A 293 -22.30 27.03 17.10
N LEU A 294 -23.13 26.18 16.48
CA LEU A 294 -22.71 25.31 15.38
C LEU A 294 -22.55 26.05 14.04
N ASP A 295 -23.17 27.23 13.92
CA ASP A 295 -23.08 28.17 12.81
C ASP A 295 -22.03 29.28 13.03
N ASP A 296 -21.25 29.21 14.11
CA ASP A 296 -20.15 30.13 14.40
C ASP A 296 -19.18 30.21 13.20
N PRO A 297 -18.80 31.42 12.73
CA PRO A 297 -17.89 31.58 11.58
C PRO A 297 -16.51 30.91 11.72
N ALA A 298 -16.07 30.59 12.94
CA ALA A 298 -14.83 29.87 13.21
C ALA A 298 -14.99 28.34 13.31
N ALA A 299 -16.21 27.80 13.19
CA ALA A 299 -16.47 26.37 13.18
C ALA A 299 -15.97 25.70 11.87
N PRO A 300 -15.25 24.56 11.93
CA PRO A 300 -14.88 23.79 10.75
C PRO A 300 -16.12 23.29 10.01
N ARG A 301 -16.32 23.76 8.78
CA ARG A 301 -17.43 23.33 7.93
C ARG A 301 -17.14 21.95 7.31
N LEU A 302 -18.19 21.19 7.07
CA LEU A 302 -18.13 20.03 6.19
C LEU A 302 -17.95 20.54 4.73
N PRO A 303 -17.08 19.92 3.92
CA PRO A 303 -16.86 20.32 2.53
C PRO A 303 -18.00 19.83 1.63
N LEU A 304 -18.22 20.52 0.51
CA LEU A 304 -19.20 20.07 -0.50
C LEU A 304 -18.66 18.89 -1.29
N LEU A 305 -19.57 18.09 -1.86
CA LEU A 305 -19.24 16.97 -2.73
C LEU A 305 -18.40 17.39 -3.95
N GLU A 306 -18.68 18.57 -4.53
CA GLU A 306 -17.87 19.19 -5.58
C GLU A 306 -16.46 19.55 -5.10
N ASP A 307 -16.32 20.15 -3.91
CA ASP A 307 -15.01 20.55 -3.36
C ASP A 307 -14.11 19.33 -3.16
N LEU A 308 -14.66 18.25 -2.58
CA LEU A 308 -13.96 16.98 -2.40
C LEU A 308 -13.55 16.36 -3.75
N ALA A 309 -14.42 16.41 -4.76
CA ALA A 309 -14.12 15.92 -6.09
C ALA A 309 -13.03 16.74 -6.81
N ALA A 310 -12.99 18.06 -6.58
CA ALA A 310 -11.93 18.93 -7.07
C ALA A 310 -10.60 18.66 -6.34
N ASP A 311 -10.59 18.63 -5.01
CA ASP A 311 -9.43 18.28 -4.18
C ASP A 311 -8.80 16.95 -4.60
N ALA A 312 -9.61 15.93 -4.90
CA ALA A 312 -9.13 14.63 -5.38
C ALA A 312 -8.58 14.69 -6.81
N ALA A 313 -9.17 15.48 -7.71
CA ALA A 313 -8.64 15.68 -9.06
C ALA A 313 -7.31 16.44 -9.06
N ASP A 314 -7.16 17.45 -8.21
CA ASP A 314 -5.91 18.20 -8.03
C ASP A 314 -4.84 17.37 -7.30
N TYR A 315 -5.22 16.54 -6.32
CA TYR A 315 -4.33 15.55 -5.71
C TYR A 315 -3.81 14.55 -6.76
N ALA A 316 -4.71 13.99 -7.57
CA ALA A 316 -4.36 13.09 -8.66
C ALA A 316 -3.39 13.75 -9.66
N LEU A 317 -3.68 14.99 -10.07
CA LEU A 317 -2.82 15.76 -10.97
C LEU A 317 -1.46 16.06 -10.34
N LYS A 318 -1.40 16.48 -9.06
CA LYS A 318 -0.15 16.72 -8.31
C LYS A 318 0.69 15.44 -8.23
N TYR A 319 0.08 14.28 -8.00
CA TYR A 319 0.82 13.01 -7.95
C TYR A 319 1.28 12.55 -9.34
N ALA A 320 0.43 12.62 -10.36
CA ALA A 320 0.78 12.25 -11.73
C ALA A 320 1.91 13.13 -12.32
N THR A 321 1.93 14.42 -12.01
CA THR A 321 2.87 15.40 -12.59
C THR A 321 4.16 15.63 -11.78
N LYS A 322 4.19 15.31 -10.48
CA LYS A 322 5.39 15.48 -9.64
C LYS A 322 6.55 14.58 -10.10
N ALA A 323 7.46 15.13 -10.90
CA ALA A 323 8.58 14.40 -11.51
C ALA A 323 9.48 13.67 -10.50
N GLU A 324 9.80 14.31 -9.37
CA GLU A 324 10.86 13.91 -8.43
C GLU A 324 10.74 12.45 -7.93
N THR A 325 9.54 11.97 -7.60
CA THR A 325 9.31 10.57 -7.22
C THR A 325 8.98 9.67 -8.40
N THR A 326 8.40 10.22 -9.49
CA THR A 326 8.10 9.44 -10.69
C THR A 326 9.37 8.97 -11.39
N GLU A 327 10.34 9.86 -11.63
CA GLU A 327 11.56 9.55 -12.36
C GLU A 327 12.46 8.56 -11.60
N GLY A 328 12.61 8.74 -10.29
CA GLY A 328 13.37 7.81 -9.44
C GLY A 328 12.75 6.40 -9.40
N SER A 329 11.45 6.29 -9.12
CA SER A 329 10.76 5.00 -9.07
C SER A 329 10.61 4.34 -10.44
N MET A 330 10.42 5.13 -11.52
CA MET A 330 10.43 4.62 -12.89
C MET A 330 11.84 4.19 -13.34
N ALA A 331 12.91 4.87 -12.92
CA ALA A 331 14.27 4.43 -13.20
C ALA A 331 14.61 3.10 -12.49
N ILE A 332 14.15 2.92 -11.24
CA ILE A 332 14.28 1.64 -10.51
C ILE A 332 13.48 0.54 -11.22
N LEU A 333 12.22 0.79 -11.59
CA LEU A 333 11.36 -0.17 -12.27
C LEU A 333 11.87 -0.53 -13.68
N ALA A 334 12.31 0.47 -14.46
CA ALA A 334 12.90 0.27 -15.78
C ALA A 334 14.24 -0.48 -15.71
N SER A 335 15.07 -0.19 -14.70
CA SER A 335 16.31 -0.94 -14.46
C SER A 335 16.01 -2.40 -14.12
N ALA A 336 15.01 -2.68 -13.29
CA ALA A 336 14.56 -4.04 -13.01
C ALA A 336 14.05 -4.76 -14.28
N ILE A 337 13.26 -4.07 -15.12
CA ILE A 337 12.77 -4.61 -16.40
C ILE A 337 13.93 -4.90 -17.38
N LEU A 338 14.88 -3.97 -17.54
CA LEU A 338 16.04 -4.15 -18.42
C LEU A 338 16.95 -5.29 -17.95
N LEU A 339 17.19 -5.41 -16.64
CA LEU A 339 17.95 -6.52 -16.06
C LEU A 339 17.22 -7.87 -16.20
N ALA A 340 15.89 -7.89 -16.05
CA ALA A 340 15.08 -9.08 -16.28
C ALA A 340 15.10 -9.51 -17.76
N GLN A 341 14.98 -8.57 -18.70
CA GLN A 341 15.14 -8.83 -20.14
C GLN A 341 16.54 -9.33 -20.48
N ARG A 342 17.59 -8.71 -19.92
CA ARG A 342 18.98 -9.13 -20.12
C ARG A 342 19.21 -10.56 -19.64
N GLN A 343 18.73 -10.92 -18.45
CA GLN A 343 18.83 -12.29 -17.95
C GLN A 343 17.97 -13.29 -18.72
N ALA A 344 16.81 -12.88 -19.25
CA ALA A 344 16.01 -13.73 -20.13
C ALA A 344 16.75 -14.03 -21.45
N LEU A 345 17.49 -13.04 -21.97
CA LEU A 345 18.35 -13.18 -23.14
C LEU A 345 19.56 -14.08 -22.84
N GLU A 346 20.20 -13.92 -21.69
CA GLU A 346 21.34 -14.76 -21.26
C GLU A 346 20.90 -16.22 -21.08
N ARG A 347 19.80 -16.48 -20.36
CA ARG A 347 19.19 -17.83 -20.28
C ARG A 347 18.66 -18.36 -21.60
N TYR A 348 18.49 -17.53 -22.63
CA TYR A 348 18.19 -17.98 -23.99
C TYR A 348 19.49 -18.38 -24.71
N VAL A 349 20.54 -17.56 -24.63
CA VAL A 349 21.87 -17.88 -25.16
C VAL A 349 22.44 -19.15 -24.53
N GLU A 350 22.35 -19.34 -23.22
CA GLU A 350 22.76 -20.58 -22.53
C GLU A 350 22.03 -21.84 -23.05
N ARG A 351 20.75 -21.71 -23.44
CA ARG A 351 19.96 -22.81 -24.04
C ARG A 351 20.18 -22.99 -25.54
N MET A 352 20.75 -21.99 -26.21
CA MET A 352 21.12 -22.03 -27.63
C MET A 352 22.60 -22.39 -27.86
N GLN A 353 23.43 -22.35 -26.81
CA GLN A 353 24.78 -22.89 -26.85
C GLN A 353 24.73 -24.42 -26.98
N PRO A 354 25.46 -25.03 -27.94
CA PRO A 354 25.58 -26.48 -28.01
C PRO A 354 26.38 -26.99 -26.80
N PRO A 355 26.15 -28.25 -26.36
CA PRO A 355 26.81 -28.80 -25.17
C PRO A 355 28.34 -28.69 -25.28
N ALA A 356 29.02 -28.40 -24.16
CA ALA A 356 30.38 -27.84 -24.12
C ALA A 356 31.44 -28.57 -24.98
N ALA A 357 31.31 -29.89 -25.17
CA ALA A 357 32.18 -30.67 -26.06
C ALA A 357 32.13 -30.26 -27.54
N ALA A 358 31.01 -29.73 -28.02
CA ALA A 358 30.88 -29.17 -29.36
C ALA A 358 31.51 -27.76 -29.45
N ALA A 359 31.37 -26.95 -28.39
CA ALA A 359 31.98 -25.63 -28.33
C ALA A 359 33.52 -25.69 -28.32
N THR A 360 34.12 -26.64 -27.59
CA THR A 360 35.58 -26.86 -27.64
C THR A 360 36.04 -27.39 -29.01
N ALA A 361 35.23 -28.20 -29.70
CA ALA A 361 35.55 -28.67 -31.05
C ALA A 361 35.50 -27.53 -32.10
N GLU A 362 34.56 -26.59 -31.99
CA GLU A 362 34.51 -25.37 -32.82
C GLU A 362 35.72 -24.47 -32.57
N VAL A 363 36.05 -24.17 -31.30
CA VAL A 363 37.23 -23.35 -30.96
C VAL A 363 38.52 -24.01 -31.44
N ALA A 364 38.67 -25.33 -31.29
CA ALA A 364 39.83 -26.06 -31.79
C ALA A 364 39.97 -25.97 -33.33
N LYS A 365 38.86 -26.04 -34.08
CA LYS A 365 38.88 -25.82 -35.54
C LYS A 365 39.28 -24.39 -35.91
N GLY A 366 38.75 -23.38 -35.21
CA GLY A 366 39.11 -21.98 -35.44
C GLY A 366 40.59 -21.69 -35.18
N MET A 367 41.15 -22.27 -34.12
CA MET A 367 42.59 -22.15 -33.79
C MET A 367 43.48 -22.91 -34.79
N ALA A 368 43.07 -24.10 -35.23
CA ALA A 368 43.79 -24.85 -36.27
C ALA A 368 43.81 -24.11 -37.62
N ALA A 369 42.70 -23.48 -38.00
CA ALA A 369 42.61 -22.70 -39.24
C ALA A 369 43.47 -21.43 -39.22
N SER A 370 43.64 -20.79 -38.06
CA SER A 370 44.41 -19.55 -37.89
C SER A 370 45.91 -19.79 -37.64
N ALA A 371 46.32 -20.98 -37.19
CA ALA A 371 47.72 -21.39 -37.12
C ALA A 371 48.36 -21.63 -38.50
N SER A 372 47.57 -21.83 -39.55
CA SER A 372 48.05 -22.16 -40.91
C SER A 372 48.46 -20.96 -41.77
N THR A 373 48.13 -19.73 -41.37
CA THR A 373 48.21 -18.52 -42.22
C THR A 373 49.33 -17.55 -41.88
N TYR A 374 50.16 -17.84 -40.87
CA TYR A 374 51.29 -16.99 -40.49
C TYR A 374 52.64 -17.62 -40.86
N GLY A 375 53.41 -16.90 -41.68
CA GLY A 375 54.81 -17.20 -41.98
C GLY A 375 55.76 -16.94 -40.80
N PRO A 376 57.08 -17.11 -41.00
CA PRO A 376 58.06 -17.06 -39.92
C PRO A 376 58.09 -15.71 -39.18
N ALA A 377 58.24 -15.77 -37.86
CA ALA A 377 58.16 -14.61 -36.99
C ALA A 377 59.35 -13.63 -37.15
N PRO A 378 59.12 -12.31 -37.02
CA PRO A 378 60.20 -11.32 -36.99
C PRO A 378 61.00 -11.38 -35.67
N PRO A 379 62.27 -10.92 -35.66
CA PRO A 379 63.10 -10.92 -34.46
C PRO A 379 62.63 -9.89 -33.43
N ALA A 380 62.85 -10.18 -32.14
CA ALA A 380 62.40 -9.34 -31.03
C ALA A 380 63.36 -8.16 -30.75
N GLY A 381 62.80 -6.95 -30.51
CA GLY A 381 63.56 -5.83 -29.95
C GLY A 381 63.05 -4.42 -30.24
N ALA A 382 62.00 -3.97 -29.55
CA ALA A 382 61.67 -2.54 -29.39
C ALA A 382 60.76 -2.30 -28.16
N PRO A 383 61.13 -1.41 -27.21
CA PRO A 383 60.30 -1.09 -26.04
C PRO A 383 59.45 0.19 -26.23
N GLY A 384 58.22 0.20 -25.70
CA GLY A 384 57.41 1.42 -25.62
C GLY A 384 55.91 1.15 -25.44
N ALA A 385 55.42 1.20 -24.21
CA ALA A 385 53.99 1.16 -23.89
C ALA A 385 53.58 2.47 -23.17
N PRO A 386 52.59 3.23 -23.68
CA PRO A 386 52.14 4.47 -23.06
C PRO A 386 51.16 4.20 -21.90
N THR A 387 51.33 4.93 -20.80
CA THR A 387 50.49 4.83 -19.60
C THR A 387 49.20 5.67 -19.71
N LEU A 388 48.07 5.14 -19.25
CA LEU A 388 46.81 5.89 -19.16
C LEU A 388 46.74 6.75 -17.88
N PRO A 389 46.20 7.98 -17.93
CA PRO A 389 46.05 8.85 -16.76
C PRO A 389 44.81 8.50 -15.93
N GLN A 390 44.90 8.67 -14.60
CA GLN A 390 43.75 8.69 -13.69
C GLN A 390 43.18 10.10 -13.54
N ILE A 391 41.88 10.20 -13.24
CA ILE A 391 41.19 11.45 -12.88
C ILE A 391 40.49 11.23 -11.52
N SER A 392 40.59 12.19 -10.60
CA SER A 392 40.14 12.06 -9.20
C SER A 392 38.83 12.80 -8.91
N THR A 393 38.27 12.55 -7.73
CA THR A 393 36.99 13.09 -7.24
C THR A 393 37.17 14.34 -6.37
N ALA A 394 36.40 15.42 -6.64
CA ALA A 394 35.80 16.30 -5.61
C ALA A 394 35.00 17.48 -6.22
N SER A 395 33.83 17.80 -5.66
CA SER A 395 33.38 19.19 -5.45
C SER A 395 32.20 19.29 -4.44
N GLN A 396 32.00 20.48 -3.88
CA GLN A 396 30.96 20.89 -2.92
C GLN A 396 30.64 22.40 -3.21
N VAL A 397 29.72 23.17 -2.61
CA VAL A 397 28.76 23.11 -1.47
C VAL A 397 27.71 24.26 -1.75
N ARG A 398 26.61 24.63 -1.06
CA ARG A 398 25.99 24.52 0.29
C ARG A 398 24.42 24.52 0.14
N PRO A 399 23.55 24.80 1.16
CA PRO A 399 22.14 24.35 1.17
C PRO A 399 21.10 25.41 0.75
N ARG A 400 19.80 25.07 0.87
CA ARG A 400 18.69 26.03 1.02
C ARG A 400 17.80 25.67 2.22
N HIS A 401 17.15 26.68 2.79
CA HIS A 401 16.21 26.58 3.92
C HIS A 401 14.74 26.46 3.44
N PRO A 402 13.78 26.11 4.32
CA PRO A 402 12.53 25.48 3.91
C PRO A 402 11.41 26.43 3.46
N VAL A 403 10.44 25.86 2.73
CA VAL A 403 9.11 26.43 2.47
C VAL A 403 8.08 25.54 3.17
N CYS A 404 7.03 26.14 3.74
CA CYS A 404 5.95 25.42 4.40
C CYS A 404 4.88 24.96 3.40
N GLU A 405 4.61 23.65 3.31
CA GLU A 405 3.35 23.11 2.80
C GLU A 405 2.72 22.20 3.88
N GLY A 406 1.48 22.50 4.26
CA GLY A 406 0.63 21.62 5.07
C GLY A 406 -0.21 20.67 4.20
N LEU A 407 -1.17 19.98 4.82
CA LEU A 407 -2.14 19.07 4.19
C LEU A 407 -1.59 17.75 3.60
N CYS A 408 -1.56 16.71 4.45
CA CYS A 408 -2.04 15.34 4.13
C CYS A 408 -2.70 14.78 5.39
#